data_AF-A0A4R2AYK4-F1
#
_entry.id   AF-A0A4R2AYK4-F1
#
_cell.length_a   1.000
_cell.length_b   1.000
_cell.length_c   1.000
_cell.angle_alpha   90.00
_cell.angle_beta   90.00
_cell.angle_gamma   90.00
#
_symmetry.space_group_name_H-M   'P 1'
#
loop_
_entity.id
_entity.type
_entity.pdbx_description
1 polymer ?
#
loop_
_entity_poly.entity_id
_entity_poly.type
_entity_poly.pdbx_seq_one_letter_code
_entity_poly.pdbx_strand_id
1 'polypeptide(L)'
;MNYLTLLSNINNKQYLENLADHLHTRNLLDENRNLTLAESSEQDVLELFFLEKVFHPDKQLSPHTVKAYRSNAKTLLHFFADHFPSLRDIGFPEVKAYNRFIKDKYAAKTAIRKLEFFRRLLDFGYETQFYKAHLSTWITKPVAKKGHYLIEETRNENSQTLVQVRELSQKDAEYLISFFPKTVKAARNREQLEKRNLLIGYMLYPMGLRASELLSLNWGSFRYNRKGHLYADVIGKGNKPRTGPIREETEEILFKKYWRVSGDKYGETSPVFFAMYIKTYPLQIKIG
;
A
#
# COMPACT_ATOMS: atom_id res chain seq x y z
N MET A 1 -24.52 -5.64 3.71
CA MET A 1 -23.71 -6.74 4.27
C MET A 1 -23.77 -7.87 3.25
N ASN A 2 -22.62 -8.39 2.83
CA ASN A 2 -22.53 -9.29 1.68
C ASN A 2 -22.97 -10.71 2.10
N TYR A 3 -23.95 -11.32 1.43
CA TYR A 3 -24.47 -12.66 1.80
C TYR A 3 -23.36 -13.71 1.81
N LEU A 4 -22.38 -13.55 0.91
CA LEU A 4 -21.20 -14.41 0.82
C LEU A 4 -20.25 -14.29 2.02
N THR A 5 -20.27 -13.15 2.74
CA THR A 5 -19.53 -13.02 4.02
C THR A 5 -20.24 -13.66 5.22
N LEU A 6 -21.54 -13.98 5.12
CA LEU A 6 -22.29 -14.70 6.16
C LEU A 6 -22.10 -16.22 6.07
N LEU A 7 -21.59 -16.73 4.94
CA LEU A 7 -21.38 -18.16 4.71
C LEU A 7 -20.07 -18.72 5.30
N SER A 8 -19.20 -17.88 5.86
CA SER A 8 -17.88 -18.30 6.35
C SER A 8 -17.89 -19.15 7.62
N ASN A 9 -19.05 -19.36 8.26
CA ASN A 9 -19.19 -20.05 9.55
C ASN A 9 -20.04 -21.34 9.47
N ILE A 10 -20.24 -21.90 8.27
CA ILE A 10 -21.16 -23.03 8.03
C ILE A 10 -20.38 -24.27 7.57
N ASN A 11 -20.85 -25.49 7.90
CA ASN A 11 -20.28 -26.75 7.43
C ASN A 11 -20.24 -26.80 5.88
N ASN A 12 -19.16 -27.32 5.28
CA ASN A 12 -18.89 -27.38 3.83
C ASN A 12 -20.09 -27.85 2.99
N LYS A 13 -20.90 -28.81 3.47
CA LYS A 13 -22.09 -29.28 2.75
C LYS A 13 -23.21 -28.23 2.69
N GLN A 14 -23.53 -27.63 3.83
CA GLN A 14 -24.51 -26.55 3.95
C GLN A 14 -24.04 -25.27 3.25
N TYR A 15 -22.72 -25.03 3.21
CA TYR A 15 -22.11 -23.95 2.43
C TYR A 15 -22.39 -24.12 0.93
N LEU A 16 -22.15 -25.32 0.39
CA LEU A 16 -22.40 -25.63 -1.02
C LEU A 16 -23.88 -25.55 -1.39
N GLU A 17 -24.77 -26.06 -0.54
CA GLU A 17 -26.23 -26.00 -0.73
C GLU A 17 -26.71 -24.55 -0.74
N ASN A 18 -26.34 -23.75 0.28
CA ASN A 18 -26.72 -22.33 0.35
C ASN A 18 -26.14 -21.49 -0.80
N LEU A 19 -24.91 -21.77 -1.22
CA LEU A 19 -24.27 -21.07 -2.34
C LEU A 19 -24.97 -21.40 -3.66
N ALA A 20 -25.22 -22.69 -3.91
CA ALA A 20 -25.92 -23.14 -5.12
C ALA A 20 -27.33 -22.55 -5.18
N ASP A 21 -28.09 -22.59 -4.08
CA ASP A 21 -29.43 -22.03 -4.01
C ASP A 21 -29.44 -20.52 -4.21
N HIS A 22 -28.47 -19.80 -3.63
CA HIS A 22 -28.36 -18.34 -3.81
C HIS A 22 -28.04 -17.95 -5.26
N LEU A 23 -27.08 -18.64 -5.88
CA LEU A 23 -26.70 -18.38 -7.28
C LEU A 23 -27.82 -18.76 -8.25
N HIS A 24 -28.53 -19.86 -7.98
CA HIS A 24 -29.69 -20.28 -8.77
C HIS A 24 -30.86 -19.31 -8.62
N THR A 25 -31.16 -18.83 -7.42
CA THR A 25 -32.25 -17.86 -7.17
C THR A 25 -32.02 -16.53 -7.91
N ARG A 26 -30.75 -16.15 -8.12
CA ARG A 26 -30.37 -14.94 -8.85
C ARG A 26 -30.10 -15.18 -10.35
N ASN A 27 -30.37 -16.37 -10.88
CA ASN A 27 -30.09 -16.76 -12.27
C ASN A 27 -28.62 -16.51 -12.70
N LEU A 28 -27.67 -16.81 -11.81
CA LEU A 28 -26.23 -16.58 -12.03
C LEU A 28 -25.49 -17.84 -12.50
N LEU A 29 -26.22 -18.92 -12.80
CA LEU A 29 -25.67 -20.19 -13.28
C LEU A 29 -26.21 -20.50 -14.68
N ASP A 30 -25.34 -20.98 -15.57
CA ASP A 30 -25.74 -21.52 -16.87
C ASP A 30 -26.27 -22.96 -16.73
N GLU A 31 -26.71 -23.54 -17.85
CA GLU A 31 -27.19 -24.93 -17.94
C GLU A 31 -26.17 -25.99 -17.46
N ASN A 32 -24.88 -25.65 -17.47
CA ASN A 32 -23.77 -26.49 -17.02
C ASN A 32 -23.32 -26.16 -15.58
N ARG A 33 -24.06 -25.29 -14.87
CA ARG A 33 -23.73 -24.77 -13.53
C ARG A 33 -22.44 -23.95 -13.47
N ASN A 34 -22.00 -23.37 -14.59
CA ASN A 34 -20.94 -22.38 -14.59
C ASN A 34 -21.51 -21.01 -14.21
N LEU A 35 -20.69 -20.18 -13.56
CA LEU A 35 -21.04 -18.79 -13.29
C LEU A 35 -21.25 -18.04 -14.61
N THR A 36 -22.47 -17.55 -14.83
CA THR A 36 -22.81 -16.69 -15.97
C THR A 36 -23.51 -15.44 -15.47
N LEU A 37 -23.17 -14.32 -16.10
CA LEU A 37 -23.70 -13.00 -15.82
C LEU A 37 -24.38 -12.39 -17.05
N ALA A 38 -24.57 -13.17 -18.12
CA ALA A 38 -25.17 -12.73 -19.38
C ALA A 38 -26.49 -11.97 -19.18
N GLU A 39 -27.38 -12.48 -18.33
CA GLU A 39 -28.70 -11.91 -18.03
C GLU A 39 -28.80 -11.28 -16.62
N SER A 40 -27.67 -11.10 -15.93
CA SER A 40 -27.63 -10.58 -14.55
C SER A 40 -27.79 -9.06 -14.45
N SER A 41 -28.07 -8.51 -13.28
CA SER A 41 -28.05 -7.04 -13.13
C SER A 41 -26.60 -6.52 -13.11
N GLU A 42 -26.41 -5.23 -13.46
CA GLU A 42 -25.10 -4.58 -13.31
C GLU A 42 -24.60 -4.60 -11.86
N GLN A 43 -25.53 -4.59 -10.91
CA GLN A 43 -25.23 -4.69 -9.49
C GLN A 43 -24.62 -6.06 -9.14
N ASP A 44 -25.17 -7.15 -9.70
CA ASP A 44 -24.64 -8.51 -9.49
C ASP A 44 -23.21 -8.60 -10.02
N VAL A 45 -22.96 -8.04 -11.21
CA VAL A 45 -21.63 -8.04 -11.84
C VAL A 45 -20.61 -7.29 -11.00
N LEU A 46 -20.97 -6.09 -10.51
CA LEU A 46 -20.08 -5.33 -9.65
C LEU A 46 -19.85 -6.04 -8.32
N GLU A 47 -20.90 -6.57 -7.68
CA GLU A 47 -20.81 -7.30 -6.42
C GLU A 47 -19.85 -8.49 -6.54
N LEU A 48 -20.06 -9.35 -7.54
CA LEU A 48 -19.23 -10.51 -7.80
C LEU A 48 -17.83 -10.14 -8.25
N PHE A 49 -17.66 -9.11 -9.08
CA PHE A 49 -16.33 -8.62 -9.45
C PHE A 49 -15.54 -8.19 -8.21
N PHE A 50 -16.17 -7.43 -7.31
CA PHE A 50 -15.52 -7.01 -6.08
C PHE A 50 -15.21 -8.17 -5.16
N LEU A 51 -16.06 -9.19 -5.08
CA LEU A 51 -15.84 -10.34 -4.23
C LEU A 51 -14.76 -11.28 -4.80
N GLU A 52 -14.92 -11.72 -6.05
CA GLU A 52 -14.06 -12.72 -6.70
C GLU A 52 -12.71 -12.15 -7.12
N LYS A 53 -12.70 -10.94 -7.71
CA LYS A 53 -11.47 -10.40 -8.28
C LYS A 53 -10.79 -9.41 -7.36
N VAL A 54 -11.51 -8.60 -6.58
CA VAL A 54 -10.89 -7.50 -5.81
C VAL A 54 -10.61 -7.90 -4.35
N PHE A 55 -11.60 -8.39 -3.62
CA PHE A 55 -11.59 -8.67 -2.18
C PHE A 55 -11.73 -10.17 -1.91
N HIS A 56 -10.81 -10.95 -2.48
CA HIS A 56 -10.81 -12.40 -2.30
C HIS A 56 -10.78 -12.75 -0.79
N PRO A 57 -11.67 -13.63 -0.29
CA PRO A 57 -11.79 -13.95 1.13
C PRO A 57 -10.46 -14.42 1.74
N ASP A 58 -9.72 -15.24 0.99
CA ASP A 58 -8.45 -15.81 1.43
C ASP A 58 -7.27 -14.83 1.41
N LYS A 59 -7.48 -13.59 0.95
CA LYS A 59 -6.42 -12.61 0.79
C LYS A 59 -6.66 -11.37 1.63
N GLN A 60 -5.92 -11.28 2.74
CA GLN A 60 -5.93 -10.08 3.57
C GLN A 60 -5.21 -8.92 2.85
N LEU A 61 -5.99 -7.97 2.32
CA LEU A 61 -5.45 -6.79 1.67
C LEU A 61 -5.05 -5.72 2.68
N SER A 62 -3.93 -5.04 2.43
CA SER A 62 -3.54 -3.91 3.28
C SER A 62 -4.52 -2.74 3.14
N PRO A 63 -4.71 -1.90 4.18
CA PRO A 63 -5.58 -0.73 4.12
C PRO A 63 -5.26 0.20 2.95
N HIS A 64 -3.98 0.37 2.62
CA HIS A 64 -3.54 1.14 1.47
C HIS A 64 -3.98 0.54 0.12
N THR A 65 -4.00 -0.79 0.02
CA THR A 65 -4.45 -1.50 -1.18
C THR A 65 -5.96 -1.35 -1.36
N VAL A 66 -6.72 -1.52 -0.27
CA VAL A 66 -8.18 -1.27 -0.26
C VAL A 66 -8.50 0.16 -0.68
N LYS A 67 -7.79 1.15 -0.10
CA LYS A 67 -7.96 2.57 -0.48
C LYS A 67 -7.64 2.82 -1.96
N ALA A 68 -6.59 2.18 -2.48
CA ALA A 68 -6.22 2.30 -3.89
C ALA A 68 -7.30 1.72 -4.83
N TYR A 69 -7.87 0.55 -4.50
CA TYR A 69 -8.96 -0.04 -5.28
C TYR A 69 -10.23 0.79 -5.21
N ARG A 70 -10.64 1.24 -4.02
CA ARG A 70 -11.79 2.15 -3.88
C ARG A 70 -11.63 3.42 -4.72
N SER A 71 -10.45 4.02 -4.71
CA SER A 71 -10.15 5.19 -5.54
C SER A 71 -10.25 4.89 -7.04
N ASN A 72 -9.80 3.72 -7.48
CA ASN A 72 -9.90 3.31 -8.89
C ASN A 72 -11.34 3.07 -9.31
N ALA A 73 -12.07 2.27 -8.54
CA ALA A 73 -13.49 2.02 -8.74
C ALA A 73 -14.28 3.32 -8.79
N LYS A 74 -14.07 4.23 -7.83
CA LYS A 74 -14.73 5.53 -7.82
C LYS A 74 -14.48 6.28 -9.13
N THR A 75 -13.24 6.33 -9.59
CA THR A 75 -12.91 7.04 -10.85
C THR A 75 -13.60 6.42 -12.06
N LEU A 76 -13.64 5.09 -12.12
CA LEU A 76 -14.28 4.34 -13.19
C LEU A 76 -15.80 4.61 -13.19
N LEU A 77 -16.45 4.33 -12.06
CA LEU A 77 -17.91 4.43 -11.95
C LEU A 77 -18.42 5.86 -12.15
N HIS A 78 -17.69 6.88 -11.68
CA HIS A 78 -18.08 8.27 -11.95
C HIS A 78 -17.95 8.59 -13.44
N PHE A 79 -16.85 8.19 -14.08
CA PHE A 79 -16.71 8.42 -15.53
C PHE A 79 -17.85 7.76 -16.32
N PHE A 80 -18.19 6.51 -15.98
CA PHE A 80 -19.27 5.82 -16.67
C PHE A 80 -20.65 6.44 -16.37
N ALA A 81 -20.97 6.75 -15.12
CA ALA A 81 -22.23 7.40 -14.78
C ALA A 81 -22.42 8.77 -15.45
N ASP A 82 -21.33 9.52 -15.66
CA ASP A 82 -21.38 10.84 -16.29
C ASP A 82 -21.52 10.80 -17.82
N HIS A 83 -21.09 9.71 -18.47
CA HIS A 83 -20.94 9.67 -19.94
C HIS A 83 -21.76 8.56 -20.63
N PHE A 84 -22.20 7.54 -19.89
CA PHE A 84 -22.86 6.36 -20.46
C PHE A 84 -24.02 5.88 -19.57
N PRO A 85 -25.14 5.44 -20.17
CA PRO A 85 -26.32 5.06 -19.41
C PRO A 85 -26.22 3.68 -18.73
N SER A 86 -25.36 2.78 -19.25
CA SER A 86 -25.27 1.39 -18.78
C SER A 86 -23.84 0.84 -18.90
N LEU A 87 -23.45 0.00 -17.94
CA LEU A 87 -22.22 -0.79 -18.01
C LEU A 87 -22.33 -1.95 -19.01
N ARG A 88 -23.54 -2.41 -19.35
CA ARG A 88 -23.75 -3.48 -20.35
C ARG A 88 -23.38 -3.03 -21.75
N ASP A 89 -23.55 -1.74 -22.03
CA ASP A 89 -23.30 -1.15 -23.35
C ASP A 89 -21.83 -0.79 -23.59
N ILE A 90 -20.93 -1.18 -22.69
CA ILE A 90 -19.50 -0.94 -22.88
C ILE A 90 -19.02 -1.71 -24.11
N GLY A 91 -18.63 -0.98 -25.15
CA GLY A 91 -18.01 -1.49 -26.36
C GLY A 91 -16.63 -0.88 -26.60
N PHE A 92 -16.16 -1.00 -27.84
CA PHE A 92 -14.88 -0.43 -28.25
C PHE A 92 -14.80 1.10 -28.03
N PRO A 93 -15.82 1.92 -28.40
CA PRO A 93 -15.78 3.37 -28.21
C PRO A 93 -15.61 3.77 -26.74
N GLU A 94 -16.36 3.14 -25.84
CA GLU A 94 -16.36 3.42 -24.39
C GLU A 94 -15.00 3.09 -23.78
N VAL A 95 -14.42 1.96 -24.17
CA VAL A 95 -13.08 1.55 -23.73
C VAL A 95 -12.04 2.57 -24.18
N LYS A 96 -12.10 3.04 -25.43
CA LYS A 96 -11.18 4.07 -25.94
C LYS A 96 -11.39 5.43 -25.27
N ALA A 97 -12.63 5.82 -25.02
CA ALA A 97 -12.97 7.06 -24.32
C ALA A 97 -12.39 7.08 -22.90
N TYR A 98 -12.62 6.02 -22.12
CA TYR A 98 -12.04 5.92 -20.77
C TYR A 98 -10.50 5.86 -20.83
N ASN A 99 -9.93 5.13 -21.79
CA ASN A 99 -8.49 5.05 -21.93
C ASN A 99 -7.85 6.43 -22.18
N ARG A 100 -8.44 7.22 -23.09
CA ARG A 100 -8.02 8.61 -23.35
C ARG A 100 -8.16 9.47 -22.10
N PHE A 101 -9.33 9.47 -21.45
CA PHE A 101 -9.58 10.22 -20.22
C PHE A 101 -8.52 9.95 -19.15
N ILE A 102 -8.15 8.68 -18.94
CA ILE A 102 -7.19 8.31 -17.91
C ILE A 102 -5.77 8.72 -18.27
N LYS A 103 -5.38 8.60 -19.54
CA LYS A 103 -4.05 9.02 -20.01
C LYS A 103 -3.87 10.54 -19.97
N ASP A 104 -4.91 11.30 -20.28
CA ASP A 104 -4.86 12.76 -20.33
C ASP A 104 -4.90 13.35 -18.90
N LYS A 105 -5.66 12.73 -17.98
CA LYS A 105 -5.87 13.27 -16.62
C LYS A 105 -4.82 12.85 -15.59
N TYR A 106 -4.14 11.71 -15.78
CA TYR A 106 -3.29 11.13 -14.75
C TYR A 106 -1.86 10.83 -15.20
N ALA A 107 -0.91 11.05 -14.31
CA ALA A 107 0.49 10.63 -14.51
C ALA A 107 0.60 9.12 -14.81
N ALA A 108 1.59 8.74 -15.61
CA ALA A 108 1.70 7.40 -16.21
C ALA A 108 1.51 6.22 -15.22
N LYS A 109 2.15 6.24 -14.05
CA LYS A 109 1.99 5.18 -13.02
C LYS A 109 0.57 5.10 -12.48
N THR A 110 -0.07 6.25 -12.27
CA THR A 110 -1.46 6.33 -11.81
C THR A 110 -2.43 5.87 -12.90
N ALA A 111 -2.18 6.28 -14.15
CA ALA A 111 -2.94 5.84 -15.32
C ALA A 111 -2.87 4.31 -15.49
N ILE A 112 -1.66 3.72 -15.48
CA ILE A 112 -1.46 2.26 -15.53
C ILE A 112 -2.32 1.55 -14.48
N ARG A 113 -2.28 2.02 -13.23
CA ARG A 113 -3.03 1.42 -12.12
C ARG A 113 -4.55 1.49 -12.33
N LYS A 114 -5.07 2.59 -12.87
CA LYS A 114 -6.51 2.77 -13.14
C LYS A 114 -6.97 1.95 -14.34
N LEU A 115 -6.17 1.92 -15.40
CA LEU A 115 -6.42 1.10 -16.58
C LEU A 115 -6.34 -0.38 -16.27
N GLU A 116 -5.42 -0.80 -15.38
CA GLU A 116 -5.36 -2.19 -14.91
C GLU A 116 -6.60 -2.61 -14.12
N PHE A 117 -7.17 -1.69 -13.34
CA PHE A 117 -8.42 -1.95 -12.64
C PHE A 117 -9.57 -2.15 -13.63
N PHE A 118 -9.69 -1.29 -14.64
CA PHE A 118 -10.71 -1.43 -15.67
C PHE A 118 -10.52 -2.69 -16.52
N ARG A 119 -9.27 -3.01 -16.89
CA ARG A 119 -8.94 -4.25 -17.60
C ARG A 119 -9.46 -5.48 -16.87
N ARG A 120 -9.26 -5.56 -15.57
CA ARG A 120 -9.75 -6.67 -14.73
C ARG A 120 -11.27 -6.76 -14.70
N LEU A 121 -11.98 -5.63 -14.74
CA LEU A 121 -13.44 -5.62 -14.83
C LEU A 121 -13.90 -6.17 -16.19
N LEU A 122 -13.28 -5.74 -17.29
CA LEU A 122 -13.60 -6.23 -18.63
C LEU A 122 -13.27 -7.72 -18.81
N ASP A 123 -12.12 -8.17 -18.29
CA ASP A 123 -11.74 -9.58 -18.28
C ASP A 123 -12.79 -10.40 -17.51
N PHE A 124 -13.18 -9.95 -16.32
CA PHE A 124 -14.21 -10.62 -15.53
C PHE A 124 -15.56 -10.67 -16.25
N GLY A 125 -15.98 -9.55 -16.84
CA GLY A 125 -17.24 -9.50 -17.60
C GLY A 125 -17.23 -10.41 -18.83
N TYR A 126 -16.08 -10.58 -19.48
CA TYR A 126 -15.94 -11.54 -20.59
C TYR A 126 -15.93 -12.99 -20.10
N GLU A 127 -15.17 -13.31 -19.05
CA GLU A 127 -15.11 -14.65 -18.43
C GLU A 127 -16.51 -15.13 -17.99
N THR A 128 -17.35 -14.20 -17.54
CA THR A 128 -18.72 -14.46 -17.06
C THR A 128 -19.80 -14.22 -18.11
N GLN A 129 -19.46 -14.04 -19.39
CA GLN A 129 -20.41 -13.81 -20.49
C GLN A 129 -21.28 -12.54 -20.35
N PHE A 130 -20.96 -11.63 -19.43
CA PHE A 130 -21.58 -10.30 -19.36
C PHE A 130 -21.23 -9.44 -20.58
N TYR A 131 -20.00 -9.56 -21.09
CA TYR A 131 -19.58 -8.99 -22.36
C TYR A 131 -19.39 -10.07 -23.42
N LYS A 132 -19.96 -9.86 -24.62
CA LYS A 132 -19.81 -10.79 -25.75
C LYS A 132 -18.41 -10.82 -26.37
N ALA A 133 -17.61 -9.79 -26.10
CA ALA A 133 -16.28 -9.61 -26.70
C ALA A 133 -15.21 -9.38 -25.63
N HIS A 134 -13.97 -9.77 -25.92
CA HIS A 134 -12.83 -9.60 -25.02
C HIS A 134 -12.28 -8.17 -25.06
N LEU A 135 -13.05 -7.23 -24.49
CA LEU A 135 -12.82 -5.78 -24.60
C LEU A 135 -11.53 -5.30 -23.92
N SER A 136 -10.97 -6.08 -23.00
CA SER A 136 -9.74 -5.75 -22.27
C SER A 136 -8.52 -5.61 -23.18
N THR A 137 -8.54 -6.28 -24.33
CA THR A 137 -7.50 -6.22 -25.38
C THR A 137 -7.32 -4.81 -25.94
N TRP A 138 -8.34 -3.96 -25.88
CA TRP A 138 -8.30 -2.59 -26.42
C TRP A 138 -7.71 -1.57 -25.45
N ILE A 139 -7.40 -1.96 -24.21
CA ILE A 139 -6.76 -1.11 -23.22
C ILE A 139 -5.28 -0.92 -23.55
N THR A 140 -4.89 0.32 -23.79
CA THR A 140 -3.51 0.71 -24.07
C THR A 140 -2.95 1.50 -22.90
N LYS A 141 -1.99 0.92 -22.17
CA LYS A 141 -1.35 1.57 -21.02
C LYS A 141 -0.23 2.51 -21.47
N PRO A 142 -0.01 3.65 -20.78
CA PRO A 142 1.15 4.49 -21.05
C PRO A 142 2.45 3.80 -20.60
N VAL A 143 3.56 4.16 -21.23
CA VAL A 143 4.89 3.69 -20.81
C VAL A 143 5.32 4.49 -19.58
N ALA A 144 5.63 3.80 -18.49
CA ALA A 144 6.23 4.41 -17.30
C ALA A 144 7.70 4.03 -17.21
N LYS A 145 8.60 5.01 -17.38
CA LYS A 145 10.04 4.80 -17.16
C LYS A 145 10.30 4.47 -15.67
N LYS A 146 11.14 3.46 -15.42
CA LYS A 146 11.50 3.03 -14.05
C LYS A 146 12.68 3.84 -13.52
N GLY A 147 12.41 4.87 -12.72
CA GLY A 147 13.45 5.61 -12.00
C GLY A 147 13.03 7.03 -11.67
N HIS A 148 13.84 7.71 -10.87
CA HIS A 148 13.86 9.17 -10.75
C HIS A 148 14.92 9.65 -11.75
N TYR A 149 14.56 10.59 -12.63
CA TYR A 149 15.46 11.17 -13.62
C TYR A 149 15.50 12.67 -13.35
N LEU A 150 16.69 13.24 -13.32
CA LEU A 150 16.83 14.69 -13.47
C LEU A 150 16.79 14.99 -14.97
N ILE A 151 16.07 16.04 -15.33
CA ILE A 151 16.22 16.66 -16.63
C ILE A 151 17.38 17.63 -16.44
N GLU A 152 18.55 17.32 -17.01
CA GLU A 152 19.61 18.33 -17.11
C GLU A 152 19.19 19.33 -18.19
N GLU A 153 18.75 20.52 -17.78
CA GLU A 153 18.35 21.60 -18.69
C GLU A 153 19.55 22.32 -19.36
N THR A 154 20.78 21.83 -19.19
CA THR A 154 22.01 22.58 -19.52
C THR A 154 22.83 22.02 -20.69
N ARG A 155 22.24 21.31 -21.65
CA ARG A 155 22.89 21.08 -22.97
C ARG A 155 21.90 21.18 -24.12
N ASN A 156 22.22 22.10 -25.04
CA ASN A 156 21.59 22.43 -26.32
C ASN A 156 20.56 21.43 -26.86
N GLU A 157 19.41 22.00 -27.21
CA GLU A 157 18.14 21.57 -27.84
C GLU A 157 17.96 20.20 -28.51
N ASN A 158 18.96 19.33 -28.68
CA ASN A 158 18.81 18.06 -29.38
C ASN A 158 19.25 16.80 -28.62
N SER A 159 19.56 16.87 -27.32
CA SER A 159 19.80 15.65 -26.52
C SER A 159 19.50 15.88 -25.04
N GLN A 160 18.22 15.73 -24.66
CA GLN A 160 17.79 15.58 -23.27
C GLN A 160 18.44 14.33 -22.67
N THR A 161 19.63 14.48 -22.11
CA THR A 161 20.36 13.37 -21.48
C THR A 161 19.79 13.21 -20.07
N LEU A 162 18.82 12.31 -19.92
CA LEU A 162 18.18 12.02 -18.64
C LEU A 162 19.18 11.28 -17.73
N VAL A 163 19.80 11.97 -16.78
CA VAL A 163 20.70 11.35 -15.80
C VAL A 163 19.87 10.68 -14.70
N GLN A 164 20.07 9.37 -14.54
CA GLN A 164 19.45 8.59 -13.47
C GLN A 164 20.16 8.91 -12.15
N VAL A 165 19.60 9.83 -11.36
CA VAL A 165 20.07 10.09 -9.99
C VAL A 165 19.38 9.10 -9.06
N ARG A 166 20.07 8.02 -8.72
CA ARG A 166 19.50 6.98 -7.85
C ARG A 166 20.02 6.98 -6.43
N GLU A 167 21.21 7.51 -6.16
CA GLU A 167 21.87 7.26 -4.88
C GLU A 167 22.48 8.55 -4.35
N LEU A 168 22.07 8.93 -3.13
CA LEU A 168 22.86 9.87 -2.32
C LEU A 168 24.22 9.23 -2.09
N SER A 169 25.30 9.97 -2.36
CA SER A 169 26.62 9.51 -1.94
C SER A 169 26.63 9.29 -0.42
N GLN A 170 27.51 8.43 0.10
CA GLN A 170 27.61 8.21 1.54
C GLN A 170 27.82 9.52 2.30
N LYS A 171 28.69 10.38 1.76
CA LYS A 171 28.96 11.71 2.33
C LYS A 171 27.71 12.58 2.36
N ASP A 172 26.92 12.61 1.29
CA ASP A 172 25.69 13.41 1.23
C ASP A 172 24.60 12.85 2.15
N ALA A 173 24.49 11.52 2.25
CA ALA A 173 23.56 10.87 3.15
C ALA A 173 23.89 11.18 4.61
N GLU A 174 25.16 11.05 5.02
CA GLU A 174 25.63 11.38 6.36
C GLU A 174 25.44 12.87 6.66
N TYR A 175 25.77 13.74 5.70
CA TYR A 175 25.53 15.18 5.80
C TYR A 175 24.04 15.48 6.02
N LEU A 176 23.15 14.86 5.25
CA LEU A 176 21.71 15.00 5.39
C LEU A 176 21.18 14.49 6.75
N ILE A 177 21.66 13.33 7.21
CA ILE A 177 21.32 12.77 8.53
C ILE A 177 21.72 13.72 9.65
N SER A 178 22.84 14.46 9.51
CA SER A 178 23.28 15.46 10.50
C SER A 178 22.26 16.59 10.73
N PHE A 179 21.33 16.83 9.81
CA PHE A 179 20.25 17.81 9.97
C PHE A 179 19.01 17.26 10.67
N PHE A 180 18.87 15.93 10.81
CA PHE A 180 17.66 15.33 11.39
C PHE A 180 17.40 15.82 12.83
N PRO A 181 18.41 15.93 13.72
CA PRO A 181 18.23 16.56 15.02
C PRO A 181 17.74 18.01 14.92
N LYS A 182 18.32 18.78 14.00
CA LYS A 182 18.02 20.22 13.82
C LYS A 182 16.58 20.49 13.40
N THR A 183 15.87 19.48 12.87
CA THR A 183 14.44 19.60 12.53
C THR A 183 13.52 19.68 13.76
N VAL A 184 14.02 19.39 14.97
CA VAL A 184 13.24 19.45 16.20
C VAL A 184 12.93 20.91 16.56
N LYS A 185 11.65 21.27 16.39
CA LYS A 185 11.11 22.58 16.78
C LYS A 185 10.62 22.64 18.23
N ALA A 186 10.39 21.48 18.85
CA ALA A 186 9.87 21.40 20.21
C ALA A 186 10.96 21.73 21.25
N ALA A 187 10.63 22.58 22.24
CA ALA A 187 11.52 22.89 23.34
C ALA A 187 11.53 21.79 24.43
N ARG A 188 10.37 21.19 24.69
CA ARG A 188 10.24 20.09 25.66
C ARG A 188 10.70 18.76 25.05
N ASN A 189 11.40 17.95 25.85
CA ASN A 189 12.01 16.68 25.43
C ASN A 189 12.92 16.84 24.20
N ARG A 190 13.49 18.04 24.00
CA ARG A 190 14.26 18.38 22.81
C ARG A 190 15.40 17.41 22.59
N GLU A 191 16.16 17.11 23.64
CA GLU A 191 17.28 16.17 23.59
C GLU A 191 16.83 14.76 23.16
N GLN A 192 15.74 14.25 23.73
CA GLN A 192 15.18 12.94 23.38
C GLN A 192 14.75 12.92 21.91
N LEU A 193 14.06 13.97 21.45
CA LEU A 193 13.56 14.09 20.09
C LEU A 193 14.71 14.25 19.08
N GLU A 194 15.76 14.98 19.43
CA GLU A 194 16.96 15.16 18.62
C GLU A 194 17.69 13.83 18.44
N LYS A 195 17.90 13.08 19.54
CA LYS A 195 18.50 11.74 19.53
C LYS A 195 17.62 10.74 18.76
N ARG A 196 16.30 10.79 18.93
CA ARG A 196 15.35 9.98 18.17
C ARG A 196 15.47 10.24 16.67
N ASN A 197 15.46 11.50 16.26
CA ASN A 197 15.53 11.87 14.86
C ASN A 197 16.89 11.47 14.25
N LEU A 198 17.99 11.60 15.01
CA LEU A 198 19.29 11.10 14.57
C LEU A 198 19.24 9.59 14.30
N LEU A 199 18.71 8.81 15.27
CA LEU A 199 18.59 7.36 15.15
C LEU A 199 17.70 6.96 13.95
N ILE A 200 16.62 7.70 13.68
CA ILE A 200 15.79 7.48 12.49
C ILE A 200 16.63 7.55 11.22
N GLY A 201 17.52 8.54 11.08
CA GLY A 201 18.42 8.67 9.93
C GLY A 201 19.34 7.46 9.76
N TYR A 202 20.00 7.05 10.85
CA TYR A 202 20.92 5.91 10.87
C TYR A 202 20.24 4.53 10.80
N MET A 203 18.93 4.44 11.04
CA MET A 203 18.17 3.21 10.82
C MET A 203 17.61 3.15 9.40
N LEU A 204 17.27 4.30 8.78
CA LEU A 204 16.75 4.33 7.41
C LEU A 204 17.84 4.09 6.37
N TYR A 205 18.98 4.78 6.47
CA TYR A 205 19.99 4.79 5.40
C TYR A 205 20.81 3.48 5.32
N PRO A 206 21.55 3.06 6.37
CA PRO A 206 22.38 1.85 6.34
C PRO A 206 21.58 0.55 6.17
N MET A 207 20.39 0.46 6.76
CA MET A 207 19.58 -0.76 6.71
C MET A 207 18.57 -0.79 5.55
N GLY A 208 18.34 0.34 4.89
CA GLY A 208 17.32 0.49 3.86
C GLY A 208 15.92 0.10 4.37
N LEU A 209 15.57 0.50 5.60
CA LEU A 209 14.24 0.25 6.16
C LEU A 209 13.20 1.12 5.47
N ARG A 210 12.02 0.55 5.23
CA ARG A 210 10.83 1.36 4.92
C ARG A 210 10.36 2.07 6.19
N ALA A 211 9.73 3.23 6.04
CA ALA A 211 9.16 3.96 7.19
C ALA A 211 8.21 3.08 8.04
N SER A 212 7.40 2.23 7.41
CA SER A 212 6.53 1.28 8.13
C SER A 212 7.30 0.20 8.89
N GLU A 213 8.43 -0.26 8.34
CA GLU A 213 9.29 -1.26 9.00
C GLU A 213 9.96 -0.64 10.23
N LEU A 214 10.47 0.59 10.09
CA LEU A 214 11.05 1.36 11.19
C LEU A 214 10.05 1.56 12.34
N LEU A 215 8.81 1.93 12.04
CA LEU A 215 7.77 2.16 13.04
C LEU A 215 7.29 0.87 13.74
N SER A 216 7.51 -0.30 13.12
CA SER A 216 7.15 -1.60 13.71
C SER A 216 8.21 -2.18 14.64
N LEU A 217 9.40 -1.58 14.72
CA LEU A 217 10.48 -2.05 15.57
C LEU A 217 10.14 -1.91 17.06
N ASN A 218 10.40 -2.97 17.80
CA ASN A 218 10.38 -3.01 19.25
C ASN A 218 11.76 -3.40 19.81
N TRP A 219 11.96 -3.30 21.11
CA TRP A 219 13.27 -3.59 21.71
C TRP A 219 13.69 -5.06 21.56
N GLY A 220 12.72 -5.98 21.51
CA GLY A 220 12.93 -7.40 21.20
C GLY A 220 13.25 -7.69 19.73
N SER A 221 13.20 -6.69 18.85
CA SER A 221 13.59 -6.84 17.43
C SER A 221 15.10 -6.92 17.27
N PHE A 222 15.88 -6.57 18.29
CA PHE A 222 17.34 -6.52 18.23
C PHE A 222 17.97 -7.74 18.91
N ARG A 223 18.91 -8.38 18.23
CA ARG A 223 19.60 -9.58 18.73
C ARG A 223 21.07 -9.58 18.32
N TYR A 224 21.92 -10.02 19.24
CA TYR A 224 23.32 -10.29 18.93
C TYR A 224 23.46 -11.70 18.36
N ASN A 225 24.29 -11.85 17.33
CA ASN A 225 24.71 -13.16 16.87
C ASN A 225 25.84 -13.72 17.77
N ARG A 226 26.26 -14.97 17.53
CA ARG A 226 27.37 -15.61 18.26
C ARG A 226 28.72 -14.89 18.14
N LYS A 227 28.89 -14.03 17.13
CA LYS A 227 30.11 -13.25 16.89
C LYS A 227 30.04 -11.84 17.52
N GLY A 228 28.97 -11.51 18.25
CA GLY A 228 28.79 -10.21 18.88
C GLY A 228 28.30 -9.10 17.95
N HIS A 229 27.89 -9.41 16.72
CA HIS A 229 27.29 -8.41 15.82
C HIS A 229 25.80 -8.27 16.08
N LEU A 230 25.31 -7.03 16.13
CA LEU A 230 23.91 -6.69 16.31
C LEU A 230 23.12 -6.84 15.01
N TYR A 231 21.95 -7.45 15.09
CA TYR A 231 20.99 -7.57 14.00
C TYR A 231 19.62 -7.07 14.44
N ALA A 232 18.82 -6.62 13.47
CA ALA A 232 17.43 -6.29 13.67
C ALA A 232 16.53 -7.13 12.77
N ASP A 233 15.50 -7.73 13.36
CA ASP A 233 14.46 -8.48 12.69
C ASP A 233 13.30 -7.54 12.32
N VAL A 234 12.86 -7.57 11.06
CA VAL A 234 11.78 -6.72 10.55
C VAL A 234 10.81 -7.49 9.67
N ILE A 235 9.53 -7.11 9.72
CA ILE A 235 8.49 -7.63 8.83
C ILE A 235 8.33 -6.69 7.64
N GLY A 236 8.83 -7.13 6.49
CA GLY A 236 8.81 -6.37 5.25
C GLY A 236 7.50 -6.49 4.45
N LYS A 237 7.52 -5.94 3.23
CA LYS A 237 6.36 -5.93 2.33
C LYS A 237 5.79 -7.33 2.10
N GLY A 238 4.48 -7.46 2.31
CA GLY A 238 3.75 -8.73 2.13
C GLY A 238 3.96 -9.70 3.29
N ASN A 239 4.19 -9.18 4.50
CA ASN A 239 4.46 -9.95 5.72
C ASN A 239 5.68 -10.87 5.60
N LYS A 240 6.68 -10.47 4.80
CA LYS A 240 7.89 -11.26 4.61
C LYS A 240 8.94 -10.88 5.65
N PRO A 241 9.33 -11.78 6.57
CA PRO A 241 10.37 -11.48 7.55
C PRO A 241 11.72 -11.30 6.85
N ARG A 242 12.54 -10.39 7.35
CA ARG A 242 13.96 -10.27 7.00
C ARG A 242 14.77 -9.81 8.21
N THR A 243 16.05 -10.13 8.21
CA THR A 243 17.00 -9.70 9.23
C THR A 243 18.10 -8.88 8.58
N GLY A 244 18.44 -7.73 9.16
CA GLY A 244 19.50 -6.85 8.67
C GLY A 244 20.56 -6.62 9.75
N PRO A 245 21.86 -6.59 9.40
CA PRO A 245 22.92 -6.21 10.33
C PRO A 245 22.79 -4.72 10.69
N ILE A 246 23.09 -4.40 11.95
CA ILE A 246 23.23 -3.03 12.45
C ILE A 246 24.72 -2.69 12.47
N ARG A 247 25.08 -1.52 11.94
CA ARG A 247 26.47 -1.04 12.01
C ARG A 247 26.78 -0.53 13.41
N GLU A 248 28.05 -0.58 13.79
CA GLU A 248 28.52 -0.20 15.13
C GLU A 248 28.15 1.26 15.47
N GLU A 249 28.21 2.18 14.51
CA GLU A 249 27.84 3.58 14.76
C GLU A 249 26.34 3.74 15.07
N THR A 250 25.51 2.89 14.45
CA THR A 250 24.06 2.87 14.70
C THR A 250 23.74 2.23 16.04
N GLU A 251 24.46 1.18 16.42
CA GLU A 251 24.38 0.56 17.74
C GLU A 251 24.75 1.55 18.86
N GLU A 252 25.81 2.33 18.67
CA GLU A 252 26.23 3.38 19.60
C GLU A 252 25.10 4.40 19.81
N ILE A 253 24.47 4.87 18.73
CA ILE A 253 23.36 5.83 18.81
C ILE A 253 22.14 5.19 19.48
N LEU A 254 21.81 3.94 19.12
CA LEU A 254 20.65 3.22 19.64
C LEU A 254 20.74 3.00 21.16
N PHE A 255 21.80 2.34 21.64
CA PHE A 255 21.89 1.90 23.03
C PHE A 255 22.63 2.88 23.94
N LYS A 256 23.66 3.58 23.44
CA LYS A 256 24.44 4.50 24.29
C LYS A 256 23.84 5.90 24.33
N LYS A 257 23.17 6.35 23.26
CA LYS A 257 22.61 7.71 23.20
C LYS A 257 21.10 7.74 23.40
N TYR A 258 20.33 6.97 22.63
CA TYR A 258 18.87 7.07 22.62
C TYR A 258 18.21 6.29 23.76
N TRP A 259 18.60 5.03 23.97
CA TRP A 259 18.06 4.20 25.07
C TRP A 259 18.25 4.85 26.43
N ARG A 260 19.42 5.41 26.73
CA ARG A 260 19.68 6.06 28.04
C ARG A 260 18.71 7.19 28.38
N VAL A 261 18.19 7.91 27.38
CA VAL A 261 17.26 9.03 27.60
C VAL A 261 15.80 8.62 27.42
N SER A 262 15.55 7.40 26.93
CA SER A 262 14.21 6.93 26.53
C SER A 262 13.79 5.61 27.18
N GLY A 263 14.70 4.85 27.79
CA GLY A 263 14.65 3.39 27.87
C GLY A 263 14.54 2.78 29.27
N ASP A 264 14.64 3.54 30.36
CA ASP A 264 14.62 2.97 31.72
C ASP A 264 13.28 2.32 32.14
N LYS A 265 12.24 2.30 31.28
CA LYS A 265 10.87 1.92 31.65
C LYS A 265 10.14 0.98 30.68
N TYR A 266 10.80 0.39 29.69
CA TYR A 266 10.10 -0.27 28.59
C TYR A 266 10.61 -1.70 28.34
N GLY A 267 9.70 -2.69 28.40
CA GLY A 267 10.00 -4.10 28.11
C GLY A 267 10.20 -4.41 26.62
N GLU A 268 10.60 -5.63 26.29
CA GLU A 268 10.98 -6.07 24.92
C GLU A 268 9.92 -5.78 23.85
N THR A 269 8.64 -5.86 24.19
CA THR A 269 7.53 -5.60 23.25
C THR A 269 7.28 -4.12 23.00
N SER A 270 7.93 -3.23 23.75
CA SER A 270 7.71 -1.79 23.63
C SER A 270 8.33 -1.25 22.35
N PRO A 271 7.63 -0.32 21.67
CA PRO A 271 8.14 0.26 20.44
C PRO A 271 9.42 1.05 20.69
N VAL A 272 10.36 0.96 19.76
CA VAL A 272 11.63 1.72 19.80
C VAL A 272 11.35 3.20 19.58
N PHE A 273 10.46 3.50 18.64
CA PHE A 273 10.03 4.85 18.32
C PHE A 273 8.60 5.06 18.81
N PHE A 274 8.41 6.05 19.68
CA PHE A 274 7.09 6.41 20.20
C PHE A 274 6.91 7.93 20.22
N ALA A 275 5.65 8.35 20.25
CA ALA A 275 5.30 9.74 20.41
C ALA A 275 5.51 10.15 21.88
N MET A 276 6.35 11.16 22.09
CA MET A 276 6.59 11.74 23.41
C MET A 276 5.56 12.85 23.64
N TYR A 277 4.30 12.46 23.92
CA TYR A 277 3.22 13.41 24.19
C TYR A 277 3.40 14.12 25.53
N ILE A 278 2.83 15.33 25.63
CA ILE A 278 2.63 16.06 26.87
C ILE A 278 1.68 15.23 27.74
N LYS A 279 2.19 14.49 28.74
CA LYS A 279 1.40 14.24 29.94
C LYS A 279 1.55 15.46 30.83
N THR A 280 0.65 16.42 30.72
CA THR A 280 0.29 17.27 31.85
C THR A 280 -0.43 16.37 32.84
N TYR A 281 0.32 15.74 33.74
CA TYR A 281 -0.29 15.39 35.01
C TYR A 281 -0.70 16.74 35.63
N PRO A 282 -1.97 16.98 35.95
CA PRO A 282 -2.32 18.17 36.70
C PRO A 282 -1.48 18.13 37.98
N LEU A 283 -0.71 19.19 38.22
CA LEU A 283 -0.12 19.45 39.53
C LEU A 283 -1.27 19.33 40.52
N GLN A 284 -1.27 18.27 41.34
CA GLN A 284 -2.05 18.24 42.56
C GLN A 284 -1.46 19.35 43.42
N ILE A 285 -2.02 20.56 43.29
CA ILE A 285 -1.83 21.61 44.27
C ILE A 285 -2.52 21.07 45.52
N LYS A 286 -1.72 20.56 46.46
CA LYS A 286 -2.17 20.41 47.84
C LYS A 286 -2.42 21.82 48.33
N ILE A 287 -3.68 22.21 48.34
CA ILE A 287 -4.13 23.38 49.09
C ILE A 287 -4.09 22.92 50.55
N GLY A 288 -3.11 23.44 51.29
CA GLY A 288 -3.10 23.42 52.75
C GLY A 288 -3.94 24.57 53.30
#